data_AF-A0A946S9G5-F1
#
_entry.id   AF-A0A946S9G5-F1
#
_cell.length_a   1.000
_cell.length_b   1.000
_cell.length_c   1.000
_cell.angle_alpha   90.00
_cell.angle_beta   90.00
_cell.angle_gamma   90.00
#
_symmetry.space_group_name_H-M   'P 1'
#
loop_
_entity.id
_entity.type
_entity.pdbx_description
1 polymer ?
#
loop_
_entity_poly.entity_id
_entity_poly.type
_entity_poly.pdbx_seq_one_letter_code
_entity_poly.pdbx_strand_id
1 'polypeptide(L)'
;MKRRAYESAPLPIEMTEEQYRQGTRDIILLEPTRDKEYLDISKAFETALDDEDQKSYGAKSYPYFPSNKFSIPVDSAHVVNLGIVSEDELDMIADAVKWEVVDGKGKPMQYVLKNQVALLSMLANNNWERPIYFAVTTGGDAYIGLQDYFRLEGLAYRLVPIKYPDNPNPNVTGGVSTDLMYENVMENWSWGGMDDLEHGIYMDENNRRMVTNIRLQMANLSEALIEENDPDRALSVLDELLRGTPKENVPYTRVLMPVAEAYIQLATLDTLLAPNSASLSADKKAAALEIAHELVLDLFEQQEEVIAYATSLKPEFYTAMTSEVDLALQVNDRILRVFKYYMPEDSLVKELDKRIGQMEEDVNRYERNIVQLGFMEF
;
A
#
# COMPACT_ATOMS: atom_id res chain seq x y z
N MET A 1 13.60 24.24 2.00
CA MET A 1 12.92 23.89 0.74
C MET A 1 12.37 25.10 -0.03
N LYS A 2 12.44 26.33 0.51
CA LYS A 2 12.14 27.59 -0.22
C LYS A 2 13.26 28.12 -1.12
N ARG A 3 14.36 27.38 -1.25
CA ARG A 3 15.48 27.71 -2.15
C ARG A 3 15.52 26.66 -3.25
N ARG A 4 15.89 27.08 -4.46
CA ARG A 4 16.16 26.17 -5.58
C ARG A 4 17.21 25.14 -5.15
N ALA A 5 17.00 23.88 -5.52
CA ALA A 5 17.96 22.80 -5.30
C ALA A 5 18.16 22.06 -6.63
N TYR A 6 19.38 22.06 -7.15
CA TYR A 6 19.70 21.55 -8.48
C TYR A 6 18.79 22.17 -9.56
N GLU A 7 18.13 21.33 -10.35
CA GLU A 7 17.19 21.72 -11.40
C GLU A 7 15.78 22.00 -10.86
N SER A 8 15.47 21.59 -9.63
CA SER A 8 14.16 21.81 -9.02
C SER A 8 13.97 23.26 -8.58
N ALA A 9 12.90 23.89 -9.08
CA ALA A 9 12.37 25.14 -8.53
C ALA A 9 12.07 25.02 -7.02
N PRO A 10 12.06 26.15 -6.28
CA PRO A 10 11.60 26.20 -4.89
C PRO A 10 10.19 25.60 -4.74
N LEU A 11 9.89 25.01 -3.58
CA LEU A 11 8.51 24.61 -3.27
C LEU A 11 7.60 25.85 -3.17
N PRO A 12 6.32 25.74 -3.58
CA PRO A 12 5.34 26.84 -3.53
C PRO A 12 4.85 27.05 -2.10
N ILE A 13 5.76 27.43 -1.20
CA ILE A 13 5.46 27.76 0.20
C ILE A 13 5.64 29.26 0.35
N GLU A 14 4.54 29.99 0.49
CA GLU A 14 4.58 31.45 0.53
C GLU A 14 5.00 32.00 1.91
N MET A 15 4.75 31.26 3.00
CA MET A 15 5.08 31.66 4.37
C MET A 15 6.52 32.14 4.54
N THR A 16 6.73 33.33 5.13
CA THR A 16 8.07 33.89 5.43
C THR A 16 8.75 33.10 6.55
N GLU A 17 10.08 33.25 6.69
CA GLU A 17 10.83 32.57 7.78
C GLU A 17 10.26 32.88 9.17
N GLU A 18 9.85 34.12 9.41
CA GLU A 18 9.27 34.55 10.68
C GLU A 18 7.93 33.86 10.98
N GLN A 19 7.17 33.51 9.94
CA GLN A 19 5.88 32.82 10.08
C GLN A 19 6.04 31.32 10.42
N TYR A 20 7.18 30.68 10.10
CA TYR A 20 7.37 29.25 10.38
C TYR A 20 8.54 28.90 11.31
N ARG A 21 9.34 29.88 11.75
CA ARG A 21 10.46 29.62 12.68
C ARG A 21 9.98 29.00 13.99
N GLN A 22 10.85 28.23 14.65
CA GLN A 22 10.55 27.61 15.94
C GLN A 22 9.99 28.64 16.94
N GLY A 23 8.89 28.30 17.62
CA GLY A 23 8.17 29.20 18.52
C GLY A 23 6.99 29.96 17.88
N THR A 24 6.95 30.06 16.55
CA THR A 24 5.83 30.66 15.80
C THR A 24 5.04 29.59 15.08
N ARG A 25 3.70 29.59 15.20
CA ARG A 25 2.80 28.66 14.49
C ARG A 25 3.22 27.18 14.63
N ASP A 26 3.75 26.78 15.79
CA ASP A 26 4.10 25.38 16.07
C ASP A 26 2.85 24.48 16.05
N ILE A 27 1.70 25.07 16.41
CA ILE A 27 0.37 24.48 16.34
C ILE A 27 -0.57 25.53 15.72
N ILE A 28 -1.37 25.12 14.74
CA ILE A 28 -2.50 25.91 14.22
C ILE A 28 -3.78 25.12 14.50
N LEU A 29 -4.74 25.73 15.20
CA LEU A 29 -6.00 25.07 15.53
C LEU A 29 -6.85 24.88 14.26
N LEU A 30 -7.63 23.81 14.21
CA LEU A 30 -8.66 23.62 13.20
C LEU A 30 -10.00 23.85 13.88
N GLU A 31 -10.83 24.76 13.37
CA GLU A 31 -12.20 24.91 13.85
C GLU A 31 -13.12 23.94 13.10
N PRO A 32 -13.64 22.88 13.75
CA PRO A 32 -14.52 21.95 13.08
C PRO A 32 -15.82 22.65 12.73
N THR A 33 -16.17 22.67 11.45
CA THR A 33 -17.46 23.19 11.02
C THR A 33 -18.54 22.11 11.13
N ARG A 34 -19.70 22.48 11.67
CA ARG A 34 -20.89 21.62 11.66
C ARG A 34 -21.53 21.56 10.27
N ASP A 35 -21.20 22.53 9.42
CA ASP A 35 -21.71 22.59 8.07
C ASP A 35 -20.97 21.58 7.16
N LYS A 36 -21.62 21.22 6.06
CA LYS A 36 -21.05 20.33 5.05
C LYS A 36 -20.21 21.08 4.01
N GLU A 37 -20.05 22.39 4.18
CA GLU A 37 -19.32 23.23 3.23
C GLU A 37 -17.81 23.08 3.40
N TYR A 38 -17.11 23.06 2.28
CA TYR A 38 -15.64 23.03 2.22
C TYR A 38 -15.14 24.44 1.95
N LEU A 39 -14.11 24.87 2.70
CA LEU A 39 -13.50 26.18 2.52
C LEU A 39 -12.33 26.10 1.54
N ASP A 40 -12.20 27.04 0.61
CA ASP A 40 -10.99 27.16 -0.22
C ASP A 40 -9.76 27.29 0.68
N ILE A 41 -8.80 26.37 0.53
CA ILE A 41 -7.60 26.33 1.38
C ILE A 41 -6.81 27.64 1.30
N SER A 42 -6.80 28.32 0.15
CA SER A 42 -6.10 29.59 -0.04
C SER A 42 -6.71 30.69 0.82
N LYS A 43 -8.05 30.75 0.88
CA LYS A 43 -8.78 31.68 1.78
C LYS A 43 -8.58 31.33 3.24
N ALA A 44 -8.47 30.04 3.57
CA ALA A 44 -8.21 29.61 4.94
C ALA A 44 -6.83 30.09 5.44
N PHE A 45 -5.83 30.19 4.54
CA PHE A 45 -4.51 30.73 4.87
C PHE A 45 -4.53 32.25 5.15
N GLU A 46 -5.44 33.02 4.55
CA GLU A 46 -5.59 34.45 4.87
C GLU A 46 -5.85 34.65 6.37
N THR A 47 -6.72 33.81 6.97
CA THR A 47 -6.99 33.81 8.42
C THR A 47 -5.83 33.22 9.23
N ALA A 48 -5.31 32.06 8.85
CA ALA A 48 -4.29 31.36 9.65
C ALA A 48 -2.93 32.11 9.72
N LEU A 49 -2.69 33.00 8.76
CA LEU A 49 -1.48 33.83 8.71
C LEU A 49 -1.68 35.25 9.24
N ASP A 50 -2.89 35.62 9.66
CA ASP A 50 -3.16 36.89 10.34
C ASP A 50 -2.77 36.78 11.82
N ASP A 51 -1.85 37.64 12.28
CA ASP A 51 -1.43 37.68 13.69
C ASP A 51 -2.43 38.44 14.58
N GLU A 52 -3.33 39.24 13.98
CA GLU A 52 -4.39 39.97 14.69
C GLU A 52 -5.66 39.10 14.89
N ASP A 53 -5.89 38.10 14.03
CA ASP A 53 -7.01 37.14 14.14
C ASP A 53 -6.56 35.80 14.74
N GLN A 54 -6.43 35.75 16.06
CA GLN A 54 -6.06 34.55 16.81
C GLN A 54 -7.10 34.16 17.85
N LYS A 55 -7.17 32.85 18.17
CA LYS A 55 -8.06 32.34 19.21
C LYS A 55 -7.39 32.37 20.57
N SER A 56 -7.97 33.12 21.49
CA SER A 56 -7.50 33.22 22.87
C SER A 56 -8.00 32.03 23.71
N TYR A 57 -7.06 31.35 24.36
CA TYR A 57 -7.28 30.30 25.35
C TYR A 57 -6.58 30.70 26.66
N GLY A 58 -7.25 31.57 27.41
CA GLY A 58 -6.73 32.13 28.65
C GLY A 58 -5.56 33.08 28.38
N ALA A 59 -4.36 32.70 28.83
CA ALA A 59 -3.16 33.52 28.69
C ALA A 59 -2.40 33.33 27.36
N LYS A 60 -2.85 32.41 26.51
CA LYS A 60 -2.21 32.11 25.21
C LYS A 60 -3.19 32.35 24.08
N SER A 61 -2.69 32.84 22.96
CA SER A 61 -3.43 32.90 21.70
C SER A 61 -2.81 31.92 20.72
N TYR A 62 -3.66 31.31 19.88
CA TYR A 62 -3.22 30.41 18.84
C TYR A 62 -3.80 30.84 17.49
N PRO A 63 -3.00 30.77 16.41
CA PRO A 63 -3.52 30.87 15.05
C PRO A 63 -4.47 29.70 14.79
N TYR A 64 -5.43 29.91 13.89
CA TYR A 64 -6.42 28.89 13.56
C TYR A 64 -6.80 28.94 12.07
N PHE A 65 -7.18 27.79 11.53
CA PHE A 65 -7.98 27.74 10.32
C PHE A 65 -9.47 27.76 10.72
N PRO A 66 -10.31 28.54 10.04
CA PRO A 66 -11.74 28.67 10.36
C PRO A 66 -12.58 27.45 9.94
N SER A 67 -11.94 26.41 9.42
CA SER A 67 -12.55 25.13 9.03
C SER A 67 -11.55 24.00 9.23
N ASN A 68 -12.06 22.78 9.37
CA ASN A 68 -11.28 21.53 9.23
C ASN A 68 -11.55 20.81 7.90
N LYS A 69 -12.40 21.38 7.04
CA LYS A 69 -12.77 20.89 5.71
C LYS A 69 -12.34 21.87 4.65
N PHE A 70 -11.51 21.42 3.73
CA PHE A 70 -10.89 22.25 2.72
C PHE A 70 -11.19 21.82 1.30
N SER A 71 -11.05 22.76 0.37
CA SER A 71 -11.16 22.51 -1.05
C SER A 71 -10.07 23.21 -1.85
N ILE A 72 -9.71 22.61 -2.98
CA ILE A 72 -8.87 23.21 -4.02
C ILE A 72 -9.70 23.17 -5.31
N PRO A 73 -10.00 24.32 -5.92
CA PRO A 73 -10.70 24.36 -7.21
C PRO A 73 -9.86 23.69 -8.30
N VAL A 74 -10.53 23.05 -9.25
CA VAL A 74 -9.88 22.38 -10.38
C VAL A 74 -10.35 23.06 -11.66
N ASP A 75 -9.40 23.60 -12.42
CA ASP A 75 -9.62 23.99 -13.80
C ASP A 75 -9.35 22.74 -14.67
N SER A 76 -10.43 22.14 -15.18
CA SER A 76 -10.36 20.91 -15.98
C SER A 76 -9.50 21.08 -17.24
N ALA A 77 -9.55 22.25 -17.89
CA ALA A 77 -8.74 22.51 -19.08
C ALA A 77 -7.25 22.61 -18.71
N HIS A 78 -6.92 23.23 -17.58
CA HIS A 78 -5.55 23.36 -17.09
C HIS A 78 -4.95 22.00 -16.72
N VAL A 79 -5.65 21.17 -15.95
CA VAL A 79 -5.12 19.86 -15.51
C VAL A 79 -4.96 18.87 -16.68
N VAL A 80 -5.83 18.95 -17.68
CA VAL A 80 -5.72 18.18 -18.92
C VAL A 80 -4.51 18.63 -19.73
N ASN A 81 -4.30 19.94 -19.88
CA ASN A 81 -3.16 20.49 -20.61
C ASN A 81 -1.81 20.17 -19.93
N LEU A 82 -1.82 19.96 -18.61
CA LEU A 82 -0.67 19.49 -17.83
C LEU A 82 -0.45 17.97 -17.88
N GLY A 83 -1.34 17.20 -18.54
CA GLY A 83 -1.23 15.74 -18.64
C GLY A 83 -1.39 15.04 -17.28
N ILE A 84 -2.18 15.60 -16.36
CA ILE A 84 -2.41 15.00 -15.04
C ILE A 84 -3.36 13.81 -15.15
N VAL A 85 -4.30 13.89 -16.08
CA VAL A 85 -5.34 12.89 -16.34
C VAL A 85 -5.27 12.41 -17.78
N SER A 86 -5.58 11.15 -18.03
CA SER A 86 -5.66 10.56 -19.36
C SER A 86 -6.99 10.86 -20.06
N GLU A 87 -7.11 10.52 -21.35
CA GLU A 87 -8.30 10.81 -22.16
C GLU A 87 -9.56 10.07 -21.66
N ASP A 88 -9.38 8.87 -21.12
CA ASP A 88 -10.43 8.05 -20.51
C ASP A 88 -10.81 8.52 -19.09
N GLU A 89 -9.98 9.35 -18.47
CA GLU A 89 -10.23 9.91 -17.14
C GLU A 89 -10.97 11.27 -17.16
N LEU A 90 -11.23 11.84 -18.35
CA LEU A 90 -11.79 13.19 -18.48
C LEU A 90 -13.14 13.37 -17.78
N ASP A 91 -14.01 12.35 -17.83
CA ASP A 91 -15.33 12.38 -17.19
C ASP A 91 -15.27 12.20 -15.66
N MET A 92 -14.10 11.86 -15.12
CA MET A 92 -13.86 11.62 -13.69
C MET A 92 -13.23 12.81 -12.96
N ILE A 93 -12.88 13.88 -13.68
CA ILE A 93 -12.31 15.10 -13.10
C ILE A 93 -13.35 15.77 -12.20
N ALA A 94 -13.03 15.93 -10.92
CA ALA A 94 -13.85 16.67 -9.97
C ALA A 94 -13.69 18.19 -10.18
N ASP A 95 -14.78 18.96 -10.04
CA ASP A 95 -14.75 20.44 -10.06
C ASP A 95 -13.83 21.04 -8.97
N ALA A 96 -13.62 20.30 -7.88
CA ALA A 96 -12.71 20.65 -6.81
C ALA A 96 -12.32 19.40 -6.00
N VAL A 97 -11.06 19.32 -5.58
CA VAL A 97 -10.62 18.37 -4.56
C VAL A 97 -11.12 18.84 -3.21
N LYS A 98 -11.94 18.03 -2.54
CA LYS A 98 -12.60 18.35 -1.26
C LYS A 98 -12.26 17.28 -0.23
N TRP A 99 -11.71 17.67 0.92
CA TRP A 99 -11.32 16.74 1.98
C TRP A 99 -11.51 17.34 3.39
N GLU A 100 -11.62 16.45 4.38
CA GLU A 100 -11.58 16.81 5.81
C GLU A 100 -10.22 16.42 6.37
N VAL A 101 -9.60 17.29 7.18
CA VAL A 101 -8.32 16.98 7.84
C VAL A 101 -8.55 15.99 8.98
N VAL A 102 -8.08 14.76 8.76
CA VAL A 102 -8.21 13.65 9.69
C VAL A 102 -6.86 13.07 10.10
N ASP A 103 -6.83 12.42 11.26
CA ASP A 103 -5.70 11.59 11.69
C ASP A 103 -5.70 10.24 10.96
N GLY A 104 -4.68 9.41 11.22
CA GLY A 104 -4.50 8.09 10.61
C GLY A 104 -5.56 7.06 11.00
N LYS A 105 -6.49 7.41 11.90
CA LYS A 105 -7.68 6.61 12.24
C LYS A 105 -8.95 7.18 11.61
N GLY A 106 -8.83 8.17 10.73
CA GLY A 106 -9.95 8.84 10.08
C GLY A 106 -10.73 9.78 10.99
N LYS A 107 -10.18 10.17 12.15
CA LYS A 107 -10.86 11.08 13.08
C LYS A 107 -10.51 12.54 12.76
N PRO A 108 -11.48 13.47 12.74
CA PRO A 108 -11.21 14.88 12.55
C PRO A 108 -10.19 15.43 13.53
N MET A 109 -9.13 16.03 12.99
CA MET A 109 -8.08 16.68 13.78
C MET A 109 -8.58 18.00 14.38
N GLN A 110 -8.04 18.36 15.54
CA GLN A 110 -8.34 19.64 16.22
C GLN A 110 -7.26 20.70 15.98
N TYR A 111 -6.11 20.28 15.46
CA TYR A 111 -4.99 21.16 15.14
C TYR A 111 -4.08 20.47 14.13
N VAL A 112 -3.24 21.27 13.47
CA VAL A 112 -2.17 20.81 12.60
C VAL A 112 -0.81 21.32 13.08
N LEU A 113 0.22 20.53 12.81
CA LEU A 113 1.62 20.84 13.07
C LEU A 113 2.29 21.40 11.82
N LYS A 114 3.51 21.95 11.98
CA LYS A 114 4.25 22.62 10.89
C LYS A 114 4.43 21.81 9.61
N ASN A 115 4.65 20.51 9.72
CA ASN A 115 4.74 19.63 8.54
C ASN A 115 3.42 19.61 7.75
N GLN A 116 2.29 19.56 8.44
CA GLN A 116 0.95 19.58 7.84
C GLN A 116 0.60 20.97 7.29
N VAL A 117 0.98 22.04 8.00
CA VAL A 117 0.84 23.42 7.49
C VAL A 117 1.67 23.63 6.23
N ALA A 118 2.89 23.08 6.17
CA ALA A 118 3.72 23.14 4.97
C ALA A 118 3.07 22.39 3.79
N LEU A 119 2.50 21.21 4.02
CA LEU A 119 1.74 20.46 3.01
C LEU A 119 0.52 21.25 2.52
N LEU A 120 -0.32 21.75 3.44
CA LEU A 120 -1.47 22.58 3.11
C LEU A 120 -1.06 23.84 2.32
N SER A 121 0.07 24.46 2.67
CA SER A 121 0.60 25.63 1.96
C SER A 121 1.04 25.28 0.54
N MET A 122 1.67 24.11 0.35
CA MET A 122 1.98 23.63 -1.00
C MET A 122 0.70 23.40 -1.81
N LEU A 123 -0.32 22.79 -1.21
CA LEU A 123 -1.61 22.55 -1.87
C LEU A 123 -2.31 23.84 -2.31
N ALA A 124 -2.29 24.88 -1.46
CA ALA A 124 -2.89 26.18 -1.77
C ALA A 124 -2.22 26.90 -2.96
N ASN A 125 -0.90 26.77 -3.10
CA ASN A 125 -0.12 27.63 -4.00
C ASN A 125 0.42 26.91 -5.25
N ASN A 126 0.23 25.60 -5.36
CA ASN A 126 0.83 24.80 -6.42
C ASN A 126 0.12 24.92 -7.79
N ASN A 127 -1.18 25.23 -7.80
CA ASN A 127 -2.02 25.29 -9.00
C ASN A 127 -1.80 24.11 -9.98
N TRP A 128 -1.61 22.90 -9.43
CA TRP A 128 -1.35 21.67 -10.16
C TRP A 128 -0.05 21.62 -11.00
N GLU A 129 0.76 22.68 -11.01
CA GLU A 129 1.97 22.78 -11.85
C GLU A 129 3.07 21.79 -11.45
N ARG A 130 3.15 21.45 -10.16
CA ARG A 130 4.07 20.43 -9.65
C ARG A 130 3.31 19.21 -9.15
N PRO A 131 3.63 17.98 -9.60
CA PRO A 131 3.07 16.77 -9.01
C PRO A 131 3.37 16.67 -7.51
N ILE A 132 2.36 16.33 -6.72
CA ILE A 132 2.48 16.09 -5.28
C ILE A 132 2.33 14.59 -5.05
N TYR A 133 3.35 13.98 -4.44
CA TYR A 133 3.39 12.56 -4.15
C TYR A 133 3.48 12.30 -2.65
N PHE A 134 2.81 11.23 -2.23
CA PHE A 134 2.85 10.67 -0.88
C PHE A 134 3.48 9.28 -0.93
N ALA A 135 4.35 8.97 0.02
CA ALA A 135 4.98 7.65 0.06
C ALA A 135 3.96 6.60 0.55
N VAL A 136 3.85 5.47 -0.15
CA VAL A 136 2.91 4.38 0.18
C VAL A 136 3.17 3.78 1.57
N THR A 137 4.38 3.94 2.10
CA THR A 137 4.82 3.43 3.40
C THR A 137 4.54 4.39 4.56
N THR A 138 4.02 5.59 4.29
CA THR A 138 3.65 6.53 5.36
C THR A 138 2.28 6.16 5.92
N GLY A 139 2.09 6.33 7.23
CA GLY A 139 0.80 6.09 7.86
C GLY A 139 -0.23 7.17 7.48
N GLY A 140 -1.52 6.87 7.65
CA GLY A 140 -2.63 7.77 7.27
C GLY A 140 -2.55 9.18 7.87
N ASP A 141 -1.86 9.37 9.00
CA ASP A 141 -1.58 10.68 9.61
C ASP A 141 -0.87 11.65 8.64
N ALA A 142 -0.06 11.12 7.71
CA ALA A 142 0.64 11.91 6.70
C ALA A 142 -0.27 12.35 5.56
N TYR A 143 -1.35 11.62 5.29
CA TYR A 143 -2.25 11.85 4.16
C TYR A 143 -3.29 12.93 4.42
N ILE A 144 -3.52 13.28 5.70
CA ILE A 144 -4.42 14.36 6.14
C ILE A 144 -5.82 14.33 5.50
N GLY A 145 -6.32 13.14 5.15
CA GLY A 145 -7.64 12.95 4.54
C GLY A 145 -7.70 13.02 3.01
N LEU A 146 -6.57 13.11 2.32
CA LEU A 146 -6.50 13.21 0.85
C LEU A 146 -6.57 11.85 0.13
N GLN A 147 -6.67 10.75 0.88
CA GLN A 147 -6.53 9.39 0.34
C GLN A 147 -7.52 9.04 -0.79
N ASP A 148 -8.72 9.63 -0.79
CA ASP A 148 -9.73 9.41 -1.85
C ASP A 148 -9.28 9.95 -3.23
N TYR A 149 -8.24 10.79 -3.27
CA TYR A 149 -7.71 11.44 -4.47
C TYR A 149 -6.31 10.93 -4.84
N PHE A 150 -5.91 9.78 -4.30
CA PHE A 150 -4.63 9.17 -4.57
C PHE A 150 -4.69 8.27 -5.80
N ARG A 151 -3.65 8.35 -6.62
CA ARG A 151 -3.39 7.41 -7.71
C ARG A 151 -2.02 6.79 -7.51
N LEU A 152 -1.97 5.47 -7.38
CA LEU A 152 -0.71 4.73 -7.26
C LEU A 152 0.06 4.82 -8.58
N GLU A 153 1.31 5.28 -8.51
CA GLU A 153 2.23 5.41 -9.64
C GLU A 153 3.61 4.86 -9.23
N GLY A 154 3.68 3.56 -8.95
CA GLY A 154 4.91 2.87 -8.53
C GLY A 154 4.97 2.71 -7.01
N LEU A 155 5.94 3.38 -6.36
CA LEU A 155 6.10 3.34 -4.89
C LEU A 155 5.53 4.59 -4.18
N ALA A 156 4.74 5.39 -4.89
CA ALA A 156 4.16 6.62 -4.38
C ALA A 156 2.73 6.82 -4.91
N TYR A 157 1.91 7.47 -4.10
CA TYR A 157 0.59 7.95 -4.46
C TYR A 157 0.69 9.39 -4.96
N ARG A 158 0.31 9.64 -6.21
CA ARG A 158 0.12 10.99 -6.74
C ARG A 158 -1.23 11.53 -6.31
N LEU A 159 -1.27 12.78 -5.86
CA LEU A 159 -2.53 13.50 -5.72
C LEU A 159 -3.06 13.92 -7.09
N VAL A 160 -4.27 13.51 -7.43
CA VAL A 160 -4.95 13.82 -8.71
C VAL A 160 -6.35 14.39 -8.46
N PRO A 161 -6.94 15.16 -9.40
CA PRO A 161 -8.28 15.72 -9.24
C PRO A 161 -9.39 14.70 -9.53
N ILE A 162 -9.16 13.40 -9.28
CA ILE A 162 -10.11 12.32 -9.48
C ILE A 162 -10.44 11.75 -8.11
N LYS A 163 -11.73 11.63 -7.80
CA LYS A 163 -12.17 11.00 -6.56
C LYS A 163 -12.45 9.52 -6.82
N TYR A 164 -11.60 8.66 -6.29
CA TYR A 164 -11.78 7.21 -6.41
C TYR A 164 -12.78 6.70 -5.36
N PRO A 165 -13.56 5.64 -5.69
CA PRO A 165 -14.34 4.92 -4.70
C PRO A 165 -13.44 4.15 -3.72
N ASP A 166 -14.03 3.64 -2.65
CA ASP A 166 -13.32 2.76 -1.72
C ASP A 166 -12.79 1.54 -2.49
N ASN A 167 -11.48 1.29 -2.37
CA ASN A 167 -10.83 0.17 -3.03
C ASN A 167 -11.11 -1.13 -2.24
N PRO A 168 -11.61 -2.21 -2.89
CA PRO A 168 -11.83 -3.48 -2.21
C PRO A 168 -10.52 -4.13 -1.73
N ASN A 169 -9.39 -3.85 -2.38
CA ASN A 169 -8.08 -4.28 -1.92
C ASN A 169 -7.59 -3.33 -0.79
N PRO A 170 -7.47 -3.81 0.46
CA PRO A 170 -7.06 -2.99 1.59
C PRO A 170 -5.59 -2.53 1.52
N ASN A 171 -4.80 -3.06 0.58
CA ASN A 171 -3.40 -2.69 0.36
C ASN A 171 -3.23 -1.53 -0.63
N VAL A 172 -4.30 -1.10 -1.29
CA VAL A 172 -4.31 0.01 -2.25
C VAL A 172 -5.19 1.12 -1.72
N THR A 173 -4.68 2.34 -1.82
CA THR A 173 -5.41 3.55 -1.48
C THR A 173 -5.68 4.36 -2.74
N GLY A 174 -6.96 4.64 -3.00
CA GLY A 174 -7.39 5.32 -4.23
C GLY A 174 -7.28 4.42 -5.47
N GLY A 175 -6.94 5.01 -6.62
CA GLY A 175 -6.81 4.32 -7.90
C GLY A 175 -5.39 3.84 -8.19
N VAL A 176 -5.23 3.07 -9.28
CA VAL A 176 -3.93 2.59 -9.78
C VAL A 176 -3.75 3.09 -11.22
N SER A 177 -2.62 3.73 -11.53
CA SER A 177 -2.29 4.10 -12.91
C SER A 177 -1.60 2.92 -13.59
N THR A 178 -2.38 1.98 -14.10
CA THR A 178 -1.86 0.70 -14.64
C THR A 178 -0.86 0.92 -15.77
N ASP A 179 -1.18 1.77 -16.74
CA ASP A 179 -0.30 2.08 -17.88
C ASP A 179 1.05 2.67 -17.44
N LEU A 180 1.03 3.73 -16.64
CA LEU A 180 2.25 4.40 -16.18
C LEU A 180 3.08 3.51 -15.26
N MET A 181 2.42 2.74 -14.38
CA MET A 181 3.12 1.79 -13.53
C MET A 181 3.74 0.66 -14.35
N TYR A 182 3.02 0.12 -15.33
CA TYR A 182 3.52 -0.92 -16.22
C TYR A 182 4.76 -0.45 -16.98
N GLU A 183 4.70 0.72 -17.62
CA GLU A 183 5.86 1.32 -18.30
C GLU A 183 7.05 1.50 -17.33
N ASN A 184 6.79 2.04 -16.14
CA ASN A 184 7.85 2.24 -15.16
C ASN A 184 8.51 0.94 -14.70
N VAL A 185 7.74 -0.13 -14.51
CA VAL A 185 8.25 -1.43 -14.06
C VAL A 185 9.03 -2.12 -15.16
N MET A 186 8.48 -2.13 -16.37
CA MET A 186 9.05 -2.90 -17.48
C MET A 186 10.22 -2.20 -18.16
N GLU A 187 10.28 -0.86 -18.14
CA GLU A 187 11.27 -0.09 -18.91
C GLU A 187 12.21 0.76 -18.05
N ASN A 188 11.70 1.36 -16.97
CA ASN A 188 12.44 2.39 -16.23
C ASN A 188 12.98 1.93 -14.87
N TRP A 189 12.63 0.72 -14.41
CA TRP A 189 12.96 0.27 -13.07
C TRP A 189 14.43 -0.13 -12.93
N SER A 190 15.02 0.19 -11.78
CA SER A 190 16.35 -0.27 -11.41
C SER A 190 16.25 -1.19 -10.19
N TRP A 191 16.59 -2.46 -10.38
CA TRP A 191 16.49 -3.51 -9.36
C TRP A 191 17.62 -3.48 -8.33
N GLY A 192 18.58 -2.56 -8.47
CA GLY A 192 19.62 -2.34 -7.47
C GLY A 192 20.52 -3.56 -7.22
N GLY A 193 20.65 -4.45 -8.21
CA GLY A 193 21.46 -5.67 -8.14
C GLY A 193 20.77 -6.88 -7.51
N MET A 194 19.49 -6.77 -7.12
CA MET A 194 18.73 -7.91 -6.57
C MET A 194 18.61 -9.07 -7.57
N ASP A 195 18.64 -8.77 -8.86
CA ASP A 195 18.54 -9.71 -9.98
C ASP A 195 19.90 -10.27 -10.44
N ASP A 196 21.01 -9.90 -9.79
CA ASP A 196 22.32 -10.47 -10.08
C ASP A 196 22.49 -11.85 -9.42
N LEU A 197 22.07 -12.88 -10.15
CA LEU A 197 22.26 -14.29 -9.75
C LEU A 197 23.65 -14.83 -10.09
N GLU A 198 24.40 -14.18 -10.98
CA GLU A 198 25.72 -14.66 -11.41
C GLU A 198 26.78 -14.43 -10.33
N HIS A 199 26.79 -13.23 -9.75
CA HIS A 199 27.72 -12.87 -8.68
C HIS A 199 27.10 -13.11 -7.28
N GLY A 200 25.76 -13.09 -7.21
CA GLY A 200 25.01 -13.08 -5.97
C GLY A 200 25.14 -11.74 -5.24
N ILE A 201 24.12 -11.38 -4.46
CA ILE A 201 24.16 -10.20 -3.61
C ILE A 201 23.74 -10.54 -2.18
N TYR A 202 24.53 -10.10 -1.21
CA TYR A 202 24.12 -10.20 0.19
C TYR A 202 23.13 -9.08 0.51
N MET A 203 21.87 -9.44 0.68
CA MET A 203 20.81 -8.54 1.14
C MET A 203 20.70 -8.65 2.66
N ASP A 204 21.00 -7.59 3.40
CA ASP A 204 20.79 -7.59 4.85
C ASP A 204 19.29 -7.49 5.23
N GLU A 205 18.98 -7.54 6.53
CA GLU A 205 17.58 -7.45 6.99
C GLU A 205 16.89 -6.16 6.53
N ASN A 206 17.58 -5.02 6.55
CA ASN A 206 17.00 -3.74 6.16
C ASN A 206 16.71 -3.73 4.66
N ASN A 207 17.64 -4.22 3.84
CA ASN A 207 17.45 -4.31 2.40
C ASN A 207 16.26 -5.22 2.08
N ARG A 208 16.18 -6.42 2.68
CA ARG A 208 15.08 -7.36 2.48
C ARG A 208 13.73 -6.77 2.89
N ARG A 209 13.66 -6.01 3.98
CA ARG A 209 12.43 -5.33 4.42
C ARG A 209 11.94 -4.28 3.44
N MET A 210 12.84 -3.62 2.71
CA MET A 210 12.45 -2.66 1.66
C MET A 210 11.84 -3.36 0.43
N VAL A 211 12.30 -4.57 0.10
CA VAL A 211 11.77 -5.35 -1.04
C VAL A 211 10.32 -5.74 -0.85
N THR A 212 9.85 -5.88 0.39
CA THR A 212 8.44 -6.11 0.71
C THR A 212 7.53 -5.11 0.01
N ASN A 213 7.88 -3.82 0.02
CA ASN A 213 7.05 -2.80 -0.62
C ASN A 213 7.04 -2.95 -2.14
N ILE A 214 8.19 -3.30 -2.75
CA ILE A 214 8.28 -3.54 -4.20
C ILE A 214 7.35 -4.68 -4.60
N ARG A 215 7.42 -5.83 -3.90
CA ARG A 215 6.56 -6.99 -4.13
C ARG A 215 5.08 -6.66 -4.00
N LEU A 216 4.69 -5.89 -2.98
CA LEU A 216 3.30 -5.48 -2.78
C LEU A 216 2.80 -4.57 -3.91
N GLN A 217 3.58 -3.55 -4.33
CA GLN A 217 3.11 -2.64 -5.37
C GLN A 217 3.02 -3.32 -6.75
N MET A 218 3.90 -4.28 -7.06
CA MET A 218 3.78 -5.06 -8.29
C MET A 218 2.60 -6.03 -8.26
N ALA A 219 2.31 -6.63 -7.10
CA ALA A 219 1.11 -7.44 -6.94
C ALA A 219 -0.16 -6.60 -7.12
N ASN A 220 -0.21 -5.39 -6.53
CA ASN A 220 -1.31 -4.44 -6.70
C ASN A 220 -1.50 -4.03 -8.18
N LEU A 221 -0.39 -3.80 -8.91
CA LEU A 221 -0.43 -3.52 -10.34
C LEU A 221 -1.00 -4.70 -11.14
N SER A 222 -0.53 -5.92 -10.86
CA SER A 222 -1.04 -7.12 -11.52
C SER A 222 -2.53 -7.34 -11.26
N GLU A 223 -3.00 -7.10 -10.04
CA GLU A 223 -4.42 -7.23 -9.70
C GLU A 223 -5.27 -6.19 -10.44
N ALA A 224 -4.83 -4.93 -10.50
CA ALA A 224 -5.51 -3.89 -11.27
C ALA A 224 -5.58 -4.22 -12.77
N LEU A 225 -4.50 -4.74 -13.35
CA LEU A 225 -4.49 -5.19 -14.76
C LEU A 225 -5.45 -6.38 -15.00
N ILE A 226 -5.56 -7.29 -14.02
CA ILE A 226 -6.54 -8.39 -14.04
C ILE A 226 -7.98 -7.87 -13.99
N GLU A 227 -8.26 -6.84 -13.19
CA GLU A 227 -9.57 -6.18 -13.13
C GLU A 227 -9.91 -5.44 -14.43
N GLU A 228 -8.92 -4.87 -15.10
CA GLU A 228 -9.03 -4.22 -16.41
C GLU A 228 -9.18 -5.21 -17.59
N ASN A 229 -9.18 -6.52 -17.32
CA ASN A 229 -9.18 -7.59 -18.33
C ASN A 229 -7.94 -7.58 -19.24
N ASP A 230 -6.78 -7.22 -18.69
CA ASP A 230 -5.47 -7.28 -19.34
C ASP A 230 -4.55 -8.31 -18.68
N PRO A 231 -4.86 -9.61 -18.83
CA PRO A 231 -4.11 -10.66 -18.15
C PRO A 231 -2.71 -10.86 -18.73
N ASP A 232 -2.46 -10.42 -19.97
CA ASP A 232 -1.13 -10.52 -20.60
C ASP A 232 -0.12 -9.57 -19.94
N ARG A 233 -0.52 -8.31 -19.70
CA ARG A 233 0.33 -7.38 -18.95
C ARG A 233 0.42 -7.77 -17.48
N ALA A 234 -0.66 -8.25 -16.88
CA ALA A 234 -0.64 -8.75 -15.49
C ALA A 234 0.41 -9.85 -15.31
N LEU A 235 0.38 -10.88 -16.16
CA LEU A 235 1.36 -11.98 -16.12
C LEU A 235 2.79 -11.47 -16.31
N SER A 236 3.00 -10.53 -17.24
CA SER A 236 4.33 -9.94 -17.48
C SER A 236 4.89 -9.22 -16.24
N VAL A 237 4.04 -8.52 -15.48
CA VAL A 237 4.44 -7.85 -14.23
C VAL A 237 4.82 -8.87 -13.15
N LEU A 238 4.05 -9.96 -13.02
CA LEU A 238 4.35 -11.01 -12.06
C LEU A 238 5.68 -11.71 -12.40
N ASP A 239 5.93 -11.98 -13.68
CA ASP A 239 7.16 -12.61 -14.17
C ASP A 239 8.36 -11.70 -13.90
N GLU A 240 8.23 -10.41 -14.24
CA GLU A 240 9.27 -9.40 -14.02
C GLU A 240 9.57 -9.20 -12.54
N LEU A 241 8.55 -9.28 -11.67
CA LEU A 241 8.74 -9.22 -10.21
C LEU A 241 9.60 -10.39 -9.69
N LEU A 242 9.33 -11.61 -10.13
CA LEU A 242 10.08 -12.78 -9.67
C LEU A 242 11.50 -12.78 -10.24
N ARG A 243 11.68 -12.36 -11.50
CA ARG A 243 13.00 -12.14 -12.13
C ARG A 243 13.80 -11.08 -11.37
N GLY A 244 13.16 -9.97 -11.01
CA GLY A 244 13.76 -8.84 -10.32
C GLY A 244 14.03 -9.07 -8.82
N THR A 245 13.30 -9.99 -8.21
CA THR A 245 13.43 -10.35 -6.78
C THR A 245 13.57 -11.87 -6.58
N PRO A 246 14.60 -12.50 -7.18
CA PRO A 246 14.74 -13.96 -7.19
C PRO A 246 15.00 -14.49 -5.78
N LYS A 247 14.53 -15.70 -5.49
CA LYS A 247 14.54 -16.27 -4.13
C LYS A 247 15.94 -16.46 -3.56
N GLU A 248 16.93 -16.67 -4.41
CA GLU A 248 18.33 -16.86 -4.05
C GLU A 248 18.93 -15.62 -3.37
N ASN A 249 18.56 -14.43 -3.86
CA ASN A 249 19.04 -13.15 -3.34
C ASN A 249 18.04 -12.53 -2.35
N VAL A 250 16.74 -12.68 -2.62
CA VAL A 250 15.64 -12.18 -1.80
C VAL A 250 14.69 -13.34 -1.50
N PRO A 251 14.90 -14.07 -0.40
CA PRO A 251 14.04 -15.20 -0.03
C PRO A 251 12.55 -14.85 -0.10
N TYR A 252 11.77 -15.80 -0.59
CA TYR A 252 10.31 -15.67 -0.61
C TYR A 252 9.79 -15.61 0.82
N THR A 253 8.73 -14.83 1.00
CA THR A 253 8.03 -14.69 2.27
C THR A 253 6.54 -14.62 1.99
N ARG A 254 5.71 -14.72 3.02
CA ARG A 254 4.24 -14.57 2.94
C ARG A 254 3.75 -13.31 2.20
N VAL A 255 4.60 -12.30 2.01
CA VAL A 255 4.31 -11.11 1.18
C VAL A 255 4.00 -11.47 -0.28
N LEU A 256 4.50 -12.61 -0.77
CA LEU A 256 4.20 -13.12 -2.11
C LEU A 256 2.87 -13.88 -2.21
N MET A 257 2.07 -13.98 -1.14
CA MET A 257 0.75 -14.60 -1.24
C MET A 257 -0.13 -13.98 -2.35
N PRO A 258 -0.28 -12.63 -2.46
CA PRO A 258 -1.06 -12.04 -3.55
C PRO A 258 -0.49 -12.38 -4.94
N VAL A 259 0.82 -12.53 -5.06
CA VAL A 259 1.50 -12.95 -6.30
C VAL A 259 1.13 -14.39 -6.65
N ALA A 260 1.21 -15.31 -5.68
CA ALA A 260 0.79 -16.69 -5.86
C ALA A 260 -0.71 -16.79 -6.22
N GLU A 261 -1.57 -16.05 -5.52
CA GLU A 261 -3.01 -16.00 -5.80
C GLU A 261 -3.30 -15.49 -7.23
N ALA A 262 -2.57 -14.47 -7.70
CA ALA A 262 -2.69 -13.95 -9.06
C ALA A 262 -2.26 -14.97 -10.12
N TYR A 263 -1.12 -15.66 -9.95
CA TYR A 263 -0.72 -16.74 -10.86
C TYR A 263 -1.75 -17.86 -10.91
N ILE A 264 -2.28 -18.29 -9.75
CA ILE A 264 -3.33 -19.32 -9.66
C ILE A 264 -4.58 -18.90 -10.45
N GLN A 265 -5.05 -17.66 -10.27
CA GLN A 265 -6.21 -17.12 -10.97
C GLN A 265 -5.97 -17.05 -12.49
N LEU A 266 -4.80 -16.59 -12.92
CA LEU A 266 -4.45 -16.47 -14.34
C LEU A 266 -4.29 -17.84 -15.01
N ALA A 267 -3.81 -18.84 -14.26
CA ALA A 267 -3.58 -20.18 -14.76
C ALA A 267 -4.86 -21.01 -14.97
N THR A 268 -5.99 -20.65 -14.34
CA THR A 268 -7.19 -21.50 -14.40
C THR A 268 -7.71 -21.67 -15.82
N LEU A 269 -8.05 -22.91 -16.18
CA LEU A 269 -8.71 -23.22 -17.46
C LEU A 269 -10.22 -22.95 -17.40
N ASP A 270 -10.79 -22.80 -16.21
CA ASP A 270 -12.21 -22.48 -16.03
C ASP A 270 -12.45 -20.97 -16.17
N THR A 271 -12.79 -20.55 -17.39
CA THR A 271 -13.10 -19.15 -17.70
C THR A 271 -14.36 -18.63 -17.01
N LEU A 272 -15.19 -19.48 -16.39
CA LEU A 272 -16.32 -19.01 -15.57
C LEU A 272 -15.85 -18.54 -14.20
N LEU A 273 -14.77 -19.12 -13.66
CA LEU A 273 -14.16 -18.70 -12.39
C LEU A 273 -13.27 -17.47 -12.56
N ALA A 274 -12.57 -17.36 -13.69
CA ALA A 274 -11.72 -16.21 -14.02
C ALA A 274 -11.96 -15.75 -15.48
N PRO A 275 -13.06 -15.01 -15.76
CA PRO A 275 -13.36 -14.54 -17.12
C PRO A 275 -12.29 -13.56 -17.64
N ASN A 276 -11.65 -12.83 -16.75
CA ASN A 276 -10.56 -11.91 -17.05
C ASN A 276 -9.25 -12.58 -17.46
N SER A 277 -9.08 -13.89 -17.25
CA SER A 277 -7.94 -14.66 -17.77
C SER A 277 -8.24 -15.38 -19.09
N ALA A 278 -9.44 -15.20 -19.67
CA ALA A 278 -9.89 -15.99 -20.82
C ALA A 278 -9.08 -15.74 -22.10
N SER A 279 -8.46 -14.57 -22.26
CA SER A 279 -7.62 -14.24 -23.41
C SER A 279 -6.24 -14.90 -23.38
N LEU A 280 -5.77 -15.39 -22.22
CA LEU A 280 -4.47 -16.06 -22.12
C LEU A 280 -4.46 -17.40 -22.86
N SER A 281 -3.40 -17.62 -23.63
CA SER A 281 -3.15 -18.90 -24.29
C SER A 281 -2.94 -20.04 -23.29
N ALA A 282 -3.27 -21.27 -23.69
CA ALA A 282 -3.06 -22.47 -22.86
C ALA A 282 -1.60 -22.62 -22.39
N ASP A 283 -0.63 -22.27 -23.23
CA ASP A 283 0.80 -22.35 -22.88
C ASP A 283 1.17 -21.37 -21.76
N LYS A 284 0.68 -20.12 -21.83
CA LYS A 284 0.86 -19.13 -20.75
C LYS A 284 0.19 -19.57 -19.46
N LYS A 285 -1.01 -20.16 -19.54
CA LYS A 285 -1.73 -20.69 -18.37
C LYS A 285 -0.98 -21.85 -17.72
N ALA A 286 -0.41 -22.75 -18.53
CA ALA A 286 0.41 -23.85 -18.03
C ALA A 286 1.69 -23.34 -17.35
N ALA A 287 2.40 -22.38 -17.96
CA ALA A 287 3.59 -21.77 -17.36
C ALA A 287 3.27 -21.04 -16.04
N ALA A 288 2.16 -20.29 -16.00
CA ALA A 288 1.68 -19.64 -14.78
C ALA A 288 1.35 -20.66 -13.68
N LEU A 289 0.81 -21.83 -14.04
CA LEU A 289 0.52 -22.91 -13.08
C LEU A 289 1.80 -23.50 -12.49
N GLU A 290 2.84 -23.71 -13.29
CA GLU A 290 4.13 -24.22 -12.82
C GLU A 290 4.76 -23.27 -11.79
N ILE A 291 4.74 -21.96 -12.06
CA ILE A 291 5.22 -20.94 -11.12
C ILE A 291 4.33 -20.89 -9.87
N ALA A 292 3.01 -20.99 -10.03
CA ALA A 292 2.08 -21.05 -8.88
C ALA A 292 2.38 -22.24 -7.97
N HIS A 293 2.65 -23.42 -8.53
CA HIS A 293 3.04 -24.61 -7.76
C HIS A 293 4.30 -24.36 -6.95
N GLU A 294 5.35 -23.79 -7.56
CA GLU A 294 6.60 -23.47 -6.87
C GLU A 294 6.37 -22.50 -5.70
N LEU A 295 5.68 -21.38 -5.95
CA LEU A 295 5.38 -20.40 -4.91
C LEU A 295 4.55 -20.99 -3.78
N VAL A 296 3.50 -21.77 -4.10
CA VAL A 296 2.63 -22.39 -3.10
C VAL A 296 3.43 -23.36 -2.23
N LEU A 297 4.27 -24.20 -2.82
CA LEU A 297 5.08 -25.18 -2.10
C LEU A 297 6.12 -24.50 -1.20
N ASP A 298 6.84 -23.50 -1.72
CA ASP A 298 7.84 -22.72 -0.96
C ASP A 298 7.18 -21.99 0.23
N LEU A 299 5.99 -21.40 0.04
CA LEU A 299 5.27 -20.71 1.11
C LEU A 299 4.74 -21.68 2.17
N PHE A 300 4.27 -22.87 1.75
CA PHE A 300 3.82 -23.92 2.66
C PHE A 300 4.96 -24.46 3.52
N GLU A 301 6.12 -24.74 2.90
CA GLU A 301 7.30 -25.25 3.61
C GLU A 301 7.76 -24.26 4.68
N GLN A 302 7.78 -22.96 4.38
CA GLN A 302 8.09 -21.92 5.38
C GLN A 302 7.15 -21.96 6.59
N GLN A 303 5.85 -22.20 6.38
CA GLN A 303 4.90 -22.30 7.49
C GLN A 303 5.10 -23.59 8.29
N GLU A 304 5.40 -24.70 7.62
CA GLU A 304 5.75 -25.96 8.28
C GLU A 304 7.02 -25.81 9.15
N GLU A 305 8.02 -25.08 8.68
CA GLU A 305 9.22 -24.75 9.45
C GLU A 305 8.89 -23.94 10.71
N VAL A 306 7.97 -22.97 10.63
CA VAL A 306 7.49 -22.21 11.80
C VAL A 306 6.84 -23.14 12.83
N ILE A 307 5.97 -24.05 12.38
CA ILE A 307 5.31 -25.02 13.26
C ILE A 307 6.31 -26.00 13.88
N ALA A 308 7.24 -26.52 13.07
CA ALA A 308 8.29 -27.44 13.52
C ALA A 308 9.22 -26.76 14.54
N TYR A 309 9.61 -25.51 14.29
CA TYR A 309 10.39 -24.72 15.23
C TYR A 309 9.62 -24.50 16.52
N ALA A 310 8.38 -24.01 16.46
CA ALA A 310 7.56 -23.73 17.64
C ALA A 310 7.36 -24.99 18.50
N THR A 311 7.00 -26.13 17.90
CA THR A 311 6.78 -27.40 18.59
C THR A 311 8.09 -28.09 19.05
N SER A 312 9.25 -27.60 18.64
CA SER A 312 10.56 -28.02 19.17
C SER A 312 10.96 -27.30 20.46
N LEU A 313 10.33 -26.15 20.74
CA LEU A 313 10.66 -25.32 21.89
C LEU A 313 10.28 -26.00 23.21
N LYS A 314 10.79 -25.46 24.32
CA LYS A 314 10.26 -25.79 25.65
C LYS A 314 8.90 -25.10 25.85
N PRO A 315 8.02 -25.64 26.73
CA PRO A 315 6.70 -25.06 26.98
C PRO A 315 6.74 -23.57 27.36
N GLU A 316 7.75 -23.16 28.13
CA GLU A 316 7.97 -21.76 28.55
C GLU A 316 8.23 -20.79 27.38
N PHE A 317 8.76 -21.27 26.25
CA PHE A 317 9.01 -20.46 25.06
C PHE A 317 7.94 -20.61 23.98
N TYR A 318 7.18 -21.72 23.96
CA TYR A 318 6.09 -21.94 23.01
C TYR A 318 5.02 -20.85 23.09
N THR A 319 4.67 -20.39 24.30
CA THR A 319 3.66 -19.34 24.49
C THR A 319 4.00 -18.03 23.77
N ALA A 320 5.30 -17.74 23.55
CA ALA A 320 5.72 -16.57 22.78
C ALA A 320 5.51 -16.74 21.26
N MET A 321 5.34 -17.97 20.80
CA MET A 321 5.15 -18.34 19.39
C MET A 321 3.69 -18.58 19.02
N THR A 322 2.75 -18.58 19.97
CA THR A 322 1.33 -18.93 19.69
C THR A 322 0.73 -18.10 18.55
N SER A 323 0.99 -16.79 18.53
CA SER A 323 0.53 -15.92 17.44
C SER A 323 1.14 -16.25 16.08
N GLU A 324 2.40 -16.71 16.04
CA GLU A 324 3.07 -17.13 14.81
C GLU A 324 2.56 -18.50 14.34
N VAL A 325 2.27 -19.41 15.27
CA VAL A 325 1.62 -20.71 14.99
C VAL A 325 0.23 -20.51 14.39
N ASP A 326 -0.60 -19.68 15.00
CA ASP A 326 -1.94 -19.35 14.50
C ASP A 326 -1.87 -18.70 13.11
N LEU A 327 -0.91 -17.80 12.91
CA LEU A 327 -0.69 -17.14 11.62
C LEU A 327 -0.25 -18.13 10.55
N ALA A 328 0.69 -19.04 10.87
CA ALA A 328 1.17 -20.05 9.93
C ALA A 328 0.04 -20.98 9.45
N LEU A 329 -0.83 -21.41 10.36
CA LEU A 329 -2.03 -22.21 10.00
C LEU A 329 -3.00 -21.41 9.12
N GLN A 330 -3.26 -20.14 9.46
CA GLN A 330 -4.16 -19.28 8.67
C GLN A 330 -3.62 -19.00 7.26
N VAL A 331 -2.31 -18.79 7.12
CA VAL A 331 -1.65 -18.59 5.82
C VAL A 331 -1.84 -19.81 4.94
N ASN A 332 -1.57 -21.02 5.46
CA ASN A 332 -1.72 -22.25 4.69
C ASN A 332 -3.18 -22.57 4.32
N ASP A 333 -4.13 -22.33 5.24
CA ASP A 333 -5.55 -22.47 4.93
C ASP A 333 -6.01 -21.51 3.82
N ARG A 334 -5.55 -20.24 3.87
CA ARG A 334 -5.83 -19.26 2.81
C ARG A 334 -5.29 -19.73 1.46
N ILE A 335 -4.02 -20.14 1.41
CA ILE A 335 -3.37 -20.62 0.18
C ILE A 335 -4.12 -21.83 -0.38
N LEU A 336 -4.40 -22.85 0.44
CA LEU A 336 -5.14 -24.03 0.01
C LEU A 336 -6.54 -23.67 -0.50
N ARG A 337 -7.23 -22.77 0.18
CA ARG A 337 -8.58 -22.35 -0.21
C ARG A 337 -8.61 -21.69 -1.59
N VAL A 338 -7.68 -20.77 -1.85
CA VAL A 338 -7.57 -20.10 -3.16
C VAL A 338 -7.14 -21.09 -4.23
N PHE A 339 -6.14 -21.91 -3.95
CA PHE A 339 -5.67 -22.93 -4.89
C PHE A 339 -6.78 -23.91 -5.26
N LYS A 340 -7.49 -24.47 -4.27
CA LYS A 340 -8.64 -25.36 -4.48
C LYS A 340 -9.80 -24.70 -5.20
N TYR A 341 -10.01 -23.39 -5.01
CA TYR A 341 -11.08 -22.66 -5.70
C TYR A 341 -10.84 -22.63 -7.21
N TYR A 342 -9.62 -22.28 -7.64
CA TYR A 342 -9.28 -22.16 -9.07
C TYR A 342 -8.81 -23.47 -9.72
N MET A 343 -8.27 -24.40 -8.93
CA MET A 343 -7.64 -25.65 -9.36
C MET A 343 -8.18 -26.87 -8.58
N PRO A 344 -9.50 -27.11 -8.53
CA PRO A 344 -10.10 -28.13 -7.64
C PRO A 344 -9.63 -29.57 -7.94
N GLU A 345 -9.28 -29.85 -9.20
CA GLU A 345 -8.87 -31.19 -9.67
C GLU A 345 -7.34 -31.38 -9.68
N ASP A 346 -6.56 -30.36 -9.30
CA ASP A 346 -5.10 -30.46 -9.26
C ASP A 346 -4.65 -31.40 -8.13
N SER A 347 -3.64 -32.23 -8.42
CA SER A 347 -3.08 -33.19 -7.46
C SER A 347 -2.56 -32.53 -6.17
N LEU A 348 -2.06 -31.30 -6.25
CA LEU A 348 -1.56 -30.58 -5.08
C LEU A 348 -2.65 -30.29 -4.06
N VAL A 349 -3.93 -30.18 -4.45
CA VAL A 349 -5.02 -29.93 -3.50
C VAL A 349 -5.04 -30.98 -2.39
N LYS A 350 -4.94 -32.26 -2.75
CA LYS A 350 -4.96 -33.37 -1.77
C LYS A 350 -3.66 -33.44 -0.96
N GLU A 351 -2.54 -33.07 -1.57
CA GLU A 351 -1.25 -33.04 -0.89
C GLU A 351 -1.21 -31.95 0.18
N LEU A 352 -1.60 -30.72 -0.18
CA LEU A 352 -1.64 -29.56 0.70
C LEU A 352 -2.64 -29.77 1.84
N ASP A 353 -3.82 -30.34 1.58
CA ASP A 353 -4.82 -30.70 2.60
C ASP A 353 -4.23 -31.67 3.65
N LYS A 354 -3.50 -32.69 3.19
CA LYS A 354 -2.81 -33.63 4.07
C LYS A 354 -1.72 -32.94 4.90
N ARG A 355 -0.95 -32.03 4.30
CA ARG A 355 0.11 -31.26 4.97
C ARG A 355 -0.47 -30.38 6.08
N ILE A 356 -1.58 -29.67 5.83
CA ILE A 356 -2.30 -28.91 6.87
C ILE A 356 -2.72 -29.83 8.03
N GLY A 357 -3.35 -30.97 7.73
CA GLY A 357 -3.75 -31.92 8.76
C GLY A 357 -2.59 -32.41 9.63
N GLN A 358 -1.40 -32.60 9.04
CA GLN A 358 -0.20 -32.95 9.80
C GLN A 358 0.27 -31.83 10.72
N MET A 359 0.30 -30.58 10.25
CA MET A 359 0.66 -29.42 11.08
C MET A 359 -0.31 -29.26 12.26
N GLU A 360 -1.61 -29.35 12.01
CA GLU A 360 -2.63 -29.29 13.06
C GLU A 360 -2.46 -30.42 14.07
N GLU A 361 -2.20 -31.64 13.62
CA GLU A 361 -1.96 -32.78 14.52
C GLU A 361 -0.71 -32.56 15.38
N ASP A 362 0.37 -32.01 14.82
CA ASP A 362 1.62 -31.75 15.51
C ASP A 362 1.45 -30.69 16.61
N VAL A 363 0.76 -29.58 16.29
CA VAL A 363 0.39 -28.54 17.26
C VAL A 363 -0.47 -29.13 18.37
N ASN A 364 -1.57 -29.82 18.02
CA ASN A 364 -2.49 -30.41 19.00
C ASN A 364 -1.82 -31.47 19.88
N ARG A 365 -0.87 -32.25 19.33
CA ARG A 365 -0.09 -33.24 20.09
C ARG A 365 0.84 -32.54 21.08
N TYR A 366 1.53 -31.49 20.64
CA TYR A 366 2.44 -30.72 21.50
C TYR A 366 1.69 -30.02 22.64
N GLU A 367 0.58 -29.34 22.35
CA GLU A 367 -0.23 -28.66 23.36
C GLU A 367 -0.82 -29.63 24.40
N ARG A 368 -1.29 -30.81 23.96
CA ARG A 368 -1.72 -31.87 24.89
C ARG A 368 -0.59 -32.34 25.79
N ASN A 369 0.63 -32.47 25.27
CA ASN A 369 1.79 -32.84 26.08
C ASN A 369 2.12 -31.76 27.12
N ILE A 370 2.02 -30.48 26.78
CA ILE A 370 2.20 -29.39 27.76
C ILE A 370 1.18 -29.49 28.90
N VAL A 371 -0.09 -29.67 28.54
CA VAL A 371 -1.18 -29.79 29.53
C VAL A 371 -0.99 -31.00 30.44
N GLN A 372 -0.54 -32.14 29.88
CA GLN A 372 -0.27 -33.37 30.64
C GLN A 372 1.00 -33.29 31.51
N LEU A 373 2.03 -32.55 31.07
CA LEU A 373 3.27 -32.34 31.82
C LEU A 373 3.09 -31.39 33.02
N GLY A 374 1.98 -30.66 33.07
CA GLY A 374 1.63 -29.80 34.18
C GLY A 374 2.54 -28.58 34.26
N PHE A 375 1.98 -27.42 33.92
CA PHE A 375 2.21 -26.24 34.76
C PHE A 375 1.61 -26.53 36.15
N MET A 376 2.27 -27.40 36.92
CA MET A 376 2.15 -27.46 38.36
C MET A 376 3.12 -26.43 38.92
N GLU A 377 2.68 -25.18 39.01
CA GLU A 377 3.12 -24.30 40.09
C GLU A 377 1.92 -24.13 41.04
N PHE A 378 2.07 -24.70 42.24
CA PHE A 378 1.36 -24.27 43.44
C PHE A 378 2.26 -23.32 44.22
#